data_AF-A0A820NTZ6-F1
#
_entry.id   AF-A0A820NTZ6-F1
#
_cell.length_a   1.000
_cell.length_b   1.000
_cell.length_c   1.000
_cell.angle_alpha   90.00
_cell.angle_beta   90.00
_cell.angle_gamma   90.00
#
_symmetry.space_group_name_H-M   'P 1'
#
loop_
_entity.id
_entity.type
_entity.pdbx_description
1 polymer ?
#
loop_
_entity_poly.entity_id
_entity_poly.type
_entity_poly.pdbx_seq_one_letter_code
_entity_poly.pdbx_strand_id
1 'polypeptide(L)' 'ISPASEAQIVIGAFFSLHNPPVSHGGGRLRECGDIREDYGIHRVEGTFWILDH' A
#
# COMPACT_ATOMS: atom_id res chain seq x y z
N ILE A 1 -17.62 7.16 -6.36
CA ILE A 1 -16.87 8.44 -6.36
C ILE A 1 -15.58 8.15 -5.63
N SER A 2 -14.43 8.35 -6.27
CA SER A 2 -13.13 8.14 -5.61
C SER A 2 -12.98 9.19 -4.50
N PRO A 3 -12.61 8.84 -3.26
CA PRO A 3 -12.43 9.83 -2.19
C PRO A 3 -11.39 10.91 -2.54
N ALA A 4 -10.49 10.64 -3.50
CA ALA A 4 -9.53 11.61 -4.00
C ALA A 4 -10.16 12.74 -4.85
N SER A 5 -11.37 12.58 -5.38
CA SER A 5 -11.98 13.61 -6.25
C SER A 5 -12.55 14.81 -5.48
N GLU A 6 -12.64 14.72 -4.15
CA GLU A 6 -13.12 15.82 -3.28
C GLU A 6 -11.99 16.43 -2.43
N ALA A 7 -10.80 15.84 -2.44
CA ALA A 7 -9.67 16.33 -1.66
C ALA A 7 -9.02 17.56 -2.31
N GLN A 8 -8.71 18.58 -1.51
CA GLN A 8 -7.98 19.77 -1.98
C GLN A 8 -6.51 19.47 -2.29
N ILE A 9 -5.91 18.53 -1.54
CA ILE A 9 -4.53 18.08 -1.70
C ILE A 9 -4.54 16.56 -1.59
N VAL A 10 -3.80 15.90 -2.49
CA VAL A 10 -3.65 14.44 -2.51
C VAL A 10 -2.21 14.08 -2.20
N ILE A 11 -2.01 13.24 -1.19
CA ILE A 11 -0.70 12.69 -0.81
C ILE A 11 -0.67 11.22 -1.22
N GLY A 12 0.22 10.87 -2.16
CA GLY A 12 0.47 9.48 -2.55
C GLY A 12 1.49 8.82 -1.61
N ALA A 13 1.30 7.54 -1.32
CA ALA A 13 2.22 6.75 -0.50
C ALA A 13 2.45 5.36 -1.07
N PHE A 14 3.67 4.85 -0.92
CA PHE A 14 4.04 3.48 -1.29
C PHE A 14 4.48 2.72 -0.04
N PHE A 15 3.62 1.80 0.39
CA PHE A 15 3.93 0.85 1.44
C PHE A 15 4.12 -0.53 0.83
N SER A 16 5.10 -1.26 1.34
CA SER A 16 5.30 -2.64 0.95
C SER A 16 4.31 -3.50 1.74
N LEU A 17 3.07 -3.52 1.26
CA LEU A 17 1.94 -4.20 1.89
C LEU A 17 2.07 -5.72 1.85
N HIS A 18 2.68 -6.22 0.78
CA HIS A 18 2.90 -7.63 0.53
C HIS A 18 4.40 -7.92 0.44
N ASN A 19 4.76 -9.19 0.62
CA ASN A 19 6.09 -9.68 0.30
C ASN A 19 6.38 -9.56 -1.20
N PRO A 20 7.66 -9.40 -1.60
CA PRO A 20 8.02 -9.38 -3.01
C PRO A 20 7.59 -10.68 -3.69
N PRO A 21 7.30 -10.65 -5.01
CA PRO A 21 6.96 -11.85 -5.76
C PRO A 21 7.99 -12.96 -5.56
N VAL A 22 7.54 -14.17 -5.26
CA VAL A 22 8.43 -15.34 -5.15
C VAL A 22 9.01 -15.64 -6.53
N SER A 23 10.33 -15.73 -6.60
CA SER A 23 11.09 -15.83 -7.85
C SER A 23 10.96 -17.21 -8.51
N HIS A 24 9.79 -17.55 -9.04
CA HIS A 24 9.59 -18.66 -9.99
C HIS A 24 8.77 -18.16 -11.17
N GLY A 25 9.42 -17.51 -12.14
CA GLY A 25 8.78 -17.15 -13.41
C GLY A 25 9.12 -15.80 -14.02
N GLY A 26 9.99 -15.01 -13.38
CA GLY A 26 10.59 -13.82 -13.98
C GLY A 26 9.60 -12.71 -14.32
N GLY A 27 9.34 -11.79 -13.39
CA GLY A 27 8.90 -10.40 -13.62
C GLY A 27 7.62 -10.12 -14.41
N ARG A 28 6.97 -11.13 -14.99
CA ARG A 28 5.88 -10.98 -15.96
C ARG A 28 4.50 -11.11 -15.29
N LEU A 29 4.41 -11.86 -14.21
CA LEU A 29 3.26 -11.88 -13.32
C LEU A 29 3.59 -11.00 -12.10
N ARG A 30 2.88 -9.88 -11.96
CA ARG A 30 3.06 -8.90 -10.87
C ARG A 30 2.29 -9.31 -9.61
N GLU A 31 2.24 -10.62 -9.35
CA GLU A 31 1.56 -11.19 -8.19
C GLU A 31 2.50 -11.12 -6.99
N CYS A 32 2.11 -10.36 -5.96
CA CYS A 32 2.88 -10.23 -4.74
C CYS A 32 2.65 -11.44 -3.82
N GLY A 33 3.57 -11.67 -2.88
CA GLY A 33 3.42 -12.71 -1.87
C GLY A 33 2.46 -12.31 -0.73
N ASP A 34 2.56 -13.00 0.40
CA ASP A 34 1.68 -12.77 1.56
C ASP A 34 1.75 -11.36 2.12
N ILE A 35 0.69 -10.96 2.82
CA ILE A 35 0.58 -9.66 3.47
C ILE A 35 1.59 -9.49 4.61
N ARG A 36 2.00 -8.26 4.88
CA ARG A 36 2.93 -7.90 5.96
C ARG A 36 2.24 -6.93 6.91
N GLU A 37 2.10 -7.33 8.17
CA GLU A 37 1.42 -6.51 9.18
C GLU A 37 2.24 -5.26 9.52
N ASP A 38 3.47 -5.42 10.03
CA ASP A 38 4.28 -4.30 10.53
C ASP A 38 4.76 -3.32 9.46
N TYR A 39 5.13 -3.85 8.28
CA TYR A 39 5.63 -3.01 7.20
C TYR A 39 4.56 -2.61 6.18
N GLY A 40 3.37 -3.18 6.28
CA GLY A 40 2.25 -2.95 5.38
C GLY A 40 1.08 -2.32 6.11
N ILE A 41 0.26 -3.15 6.76
CA ILE A 41 -0.99 -2.74 7.40
C ILE A 41 -0.77 -1.62 8.42
N HIS A 42 0.15 -1.80 9.37
CA HIS A 42 0.40 -0.79 10.40
C HIS A 42 0.79 0.58 9.82
N ARG A 43 1.46 0.61 8.66
CA ARG A 43 1.87 1.88 8.02
C ARG A 43 0.75 2.52 7.21
N VAL A 44 -0.09 1.71 6.58
CA VAL A 44 -1.30 2.19 5.89
C VAL A 44 -2.25 2.80 6.89
N GLU A 45 -2.60 2.06 7.94
CA GLU A 45 -3.48 2.53 9.01
C GLU A 45 -2.89 3.72 9.76
N GLY A 46 -1.58 3.69 10.05
CA GLY A 46 -0.90 4.83 10.66
C GLY A 46 -0.94 6.10 9.79
N THR A 47 -0.93 5.97 8.46
CA THR A 47 -1.07 7.12 7.55
C THR A 47 -2.48 7.69 7.58
N PHE A 48 -3.51 6.83 7.56
CA PHE A 48 -4.89 7.29 7.73
C PHE A 48 -5.07 8.01 9.06
N TRP A 49 -4.57 7.42 10.15
CA TRP A 49 -4.62 8.05 11.46
C TRP A 49 -3.95 9.43 11.48
N ILE A 50 -2.77 9.59 10.86
CA ILE A 50 -2.07 10.89 10.79
C ILE A 50 -2.84 11.92 9.95
N LEU A 51 -3.51 11.51 8.86
CA LEU A 51 -4.23 12.45 8.00
C LEU A 51 -5.60 12.84 8.55
N ASP A 52 -6.18 11.99 9.40
CA ASP A 52 -7.44 12.26 10.09
C ASP A 52 -7.29 13.24 11.28
N HIS A 53 -6.08 13.43 11.82
CA HIS A 53 -5.78 14.25 13.01
C HIS A 53 -4.94 15.49 12.69
#